data_AF-R7Z3F8-F1
#
_entry.id   AF-R7Z3F8-F1
#
_cell.length_a   1.000
_cell.length_b   1.000
_cell.length_c   1.000
_cell.angle_alpha   90.00
_cell.angle_beta   90.00
_cell.angle_gamma   90.00
#
_symmetry.space_group_name_H-M   'P 1'
#
loop_
_entity.id
_entity.type
_entity.pdbx_description
1 polymer ?
#
loop_
_entity_poly.entity_id
_entity_poly.type
_entity_poly.pdbx_seq_one_letter_code
_entity_poly.pdbx_strand_id
1 'polypeptide(L)'
;MGRGFPDLAAQALSFPVVDQGVEVLVGGTSASAPVVAAIVGLLNSARLSANKPPLGFLNPWLYSEGYRALTDIVEGGSTGCMLNELGEPETPFVPYASCNATVGWDAVTGFGTPDFGKMLKLAMRREERRPWRRG
;
A
#
# COMPACT_ATOMS: atom_id res chain seq x y z
N MET A 1 14.63 3.35 18.02
CA MET A 1 14.08 2.42 17.01
C MET A 1 12.72 2.96 16.58
N GLY A 2 12.46 3.09 15.28
CA GLY A 2 11.21 3.63 14.72
C GLY A 2 10.51 2.62 13.82
N ARG A 3 9.21 2.83 13.54
CA ARG A 3 8.42 2.00 12.64
C ARG A 3 8.54 2.53 11.20
N GLY A 4 9.03 1.71 10.28
CA GLY A 4 9.12 2.05 8.86
C GLY A 4 7.75 2.14 8.19
N PHE A 5 7.61 3.07 7.24
CA PHE A 5 6.42 3.24 6.40
C PHE A 5 6.85 3.69 4.99
N PRO A 6 6.01 3.48 3.96
CA PRO A 6 4.70 2.82 3.99
C PRO A 6 4.79 1.28 4.07
N ASP A 7 3.66 0.59 4.28
CA ASP A 7 3.61 -0.88 4.19
C ASP A 7 3.50 -1.37 2.73
N LEU A 8 2.80 -0.59 1.90
CA LEU A 8 2.56 -0.82 0.46
C LEU A 8 2.16 0.49 -0.24
N ALA A 9 2.11 0.47 -1.57
CA ALA A 9 1.80 1.63 -2.43
C ALA A 9 0.67 1.33 -3.43
N ALA A 10 0.09 2.36 -4.05
CA ALA A 10 -0.83 2.26 -5.18
C ALA A 10 -0.73 3.53 -6.04
N GLN A 11 -1.43 3.56 -7.19
CA GLN A 11 -1.45 4.74 -8.07
C GLN A 11 -1.84 6.00 -7.28
N ALA A 12 -1.08 7.07 -7.48
CA ALA A 12 -1.19 8.32 -6.75
C ALA A 12 -1.15 9.54 -7.67
N LEU A 13 -1.09 9.36 -8.99
CA LEU A 13 -0.98 10.46 -9.94
C LEU A 13 -2.09 10.38 -10.99
N SER A 14 -2.60 11.55 -11.37
CA SER A 14 -3.60 11.72 -12.43
C SER A 14 -4.82 10.81 -12.26
N PHE A 15 -5.31 10.68 -11.03
CA PHE A 15 -6.49 9.90 -10.70
C PHE A 15 -7.75 10.69 -11.10
N PRO A 16 -8.56 10.21 -12.05
CA PRO A 16 -9.74 10.93 -12.49
C PRO A 16 -10.86 10.85 -11.45
N VAL A 17 -11.39 12.00 -11.08
CA VAL A 17 -12.55 12.14 -10.18
C VAL A 17 -13.53 13.15 -10.75
N VAL A 18 -14.79 13.05 -10.34
CA VAL A 18 -15.79 14.08 -10.61
C VAL A 18 -15.95 14.91 -9.33
N ASP A 19 -15.54 16.17 -9.39
CA ASP A 19 -15.71 17.13 -8.31
C ASP A 19 -16.67 18.23 -8.74
N GLN A 20 -17.74 18.44 -7.97
CA GLN A 20 -18.81 19.39 -8.28
C GLN A 20 -19.37 19.28 -9.73
N GLY A 21 -19.41 18.07 -10.28
CA GLY A 21 -19.92 17.81 -11.64
C GLY A 21 -18.89 18.01 -12.76
N VAL A 22 -17.62 18.29 -12.42
CA VAL A 22 -16.53 18.47 -13.37
C VAL A 22 -15.50 17.35 -13.21
N GLU A 23 -15.03 16.79 -14.33
CA GLU A 23 -13.92 15.85 -14.31
C GLU A 23 -12.60 16.58 -14.05
N VAL A 24 -11.92 16.16 -12.99
CA VAL A 24 -10.60 16.69 -12.60
C VAL A 24 -9.64 15.53 -12.34
N LEU A 25 -8.34 15.79 -12.50
CA LEU A 25 -7.28 14.86 -12.18
C LEU A 25 -6.67 15.23 -10.83
N VAL A 26 -6.77 14.34 -9.85
CA VAL A 26 -6.17 14.52 -8.53
C VAL A 26 -4.96 13.61 -8.36
N GLY A 27 -4.14 13.89 -7.35
CA GLY A 27 -3.00 13.07 -6.99
C GLY A 27 -2.83 12.93 -5.49
N GLY A 28 -1.68 12.38 -5.10
CA GLY A 28 -1.31 12.14 -3.71
C GLY A 28 -1.77 10.80 -3.19
N THR A 29 -1.21 10.42 -2.04
CA THR A 29 -1.51 9.16 -1.34
C THR A 29 -2.97 9.06 -0.90
N SER A 30 -3.69 10.18 -0.85
CA SER A 30 -5.15 10.24 -0.64
C SER A 30 -5.93 9.50 -1.72
N ALA A 31 -5.44 9.46 -2.96
CA ALA A 31 -6.03 8.64 -4.02
C ALA A 31 -5.66 7.15 -3.87
N SER A 32 -4.46 6.86 -3.38
CA SER A 32 -3.96 5.49 -3.18
C SER A 32 -4.67 4.74 -2.05
N ALA A 33 -4.97 5.41 -0.94
CA ALA A 33 -5.62 4.81 0.22
C ALA A 33 -6.98 4.13 -0.09
N PRO A 34 -7.95 4.79 -0.77
CA PRO A 34 -9.22 4.15 -1.13
C PRO A 34 -9.06 3.04 -2.17
N VAL A 35 -8.06 3.11 -3.06
CA VAL A 35 -7.74 2.02 -4.01
C VAL A 35 -7.34 0.76 -3.24
N VAL A 36 -6.42 0.88 -2.29
CA VAL A 36 -6.00 -0.24 -1.43
C VAL A 36 -7.17 -0.77 -0.61
N ALA A 37 -7.98 0.12 -0.02
CA ALA A 37 -9.15 -0.26 0.76
C ALA A 37 -10.16 -1.07 -0.06
N ALA A 38 -10.42 -0.66 -1.31
CA ALA A 38 -11.30 -1.39 -2.22
C ALA A 38 -10.77 -2.80 -2.55
N ILE A 39 -9.47 -2.92 -2.83
CA ILE A 39 -8.81 -4.21 -3.08
C ILE A 39 -8.97 -5.14 -1.87
N VAL A 40 -8.69 -4.65 -0.65
CA VAL A 40 -8.86 -5.43 0.59
C VAL A 40 -10.33 -5.77 0.83
N GLY A 41 -11.26 -4.86 0.51
CA GLY A 41 -12.69 -5.10 0.53
C GLY A 41 -13.11 -6.28 -0.35
N LEU A 42 -12.62 -6.33 -1.60
CA LEU A 42 -12.87 -7.43 -2.53
C LEU A 42 -12.30 -8.77 -2.02
N LEU A 43 -11.11 -8.76 -1.42
CA LEU A 43 -10.52 -9.95 -0.79
C LEU A 43 -11.39 -10.44 0.38
N ASN A 44 -11.89 -9.53 1.21
CA ASN A 44 -12.79 -9.86 2.31
C ASN A 44 -14.13 -10.40 1.81
N SER A 45 -14.71 -9.82 0.76
CA SER A 45 -15.92 -10.34 0.12
C SER A 45 -15.71 -11.78 -0.35
N ALA A 46 -14.61 -12.07 -1.05
CA ALA A 46 -14.31 -13.43 -1.50
C ALA A 46 -14.12 -14.42 -0.33
N ARG A 47 -13.45 -14.00 0.75
CA ARG A 47 -13.28 -14.82 1.96
C ARG A 47 -14.63 -15.11 2.63
N LEU A 48 -15.48 -14.10 2.80
CA LEU A 48 -16.80 -14.24 3.42
C LEU A 48 -17.72 -15.15 2.58
N SER A 49 -17.71 -15.02 1.24
CA SER A 49 -18.45 -15.92 0.34
C SER A 49 -18.00 -17.38 0.43
N ALA A 50 -16.76 -17.64 0.89
CA ALA A 50 -16.24 -18.97 1.16
C ALA A 50 -16.27 -19.35 2.66
N ASN A 51 -17.06 -18.63 3.47
CA ASN A 51 -17.22 -18.86 4.91
C ASN A 51 -15.90 -18.80 5.71
N LYS A 52 -14.95 -17.95 5.26
CA LYS A 52 -13.69 -17.62 5.94
C LYS A 52 -13.81 -16.27 6.66
N PRO A 53 -13.12 -16.06 7.79
CA PRO A 53 -13.09 -14.75 8.45
C PRO A 53 -12.40 -13.71 7.57
N PRO A 54 -12.74 -12.41 7.67
CA PRO A 54 -12.03 -11.34 6.95
C PRO A 54 -10.57 -11.23 7.41
N LEU A 55 -9.73 -10.53 6.64
CA LEU A 55 -8.30 -10.34 6.94
C LEU A 55 -8.07 -9.48 8.19
N GLY A 56 -8.99 -8.58 8.54
CA GLY A 56 -8.88 -7.72 9.72
C GLY A 56 -7.65 -6.78 9.66
N PHE A 57 -6.88 -6.73 10.75
CA PHE A 57 -5.62 -5.99 10.77
C PHE A 57 -4.63 -6.62 9.78
N LEU A 58 -4.35 -5.90 8.69
CA LEU A 58 -3.70 -6.47 7.51
C LEU A 58 -2.20 -6.73 7.70
N ASN A 59 -1.50 -5.90 8.48
CA ASN A 59 -0.03 -5.90 8.53
C ASN A 59 0.57 -7.27 8.90
N PRO A 60 0.09 -8.02 9.91
CA PRO A 60 0.64 -9.34 10.23
C PRO A 60 0.57 -10.33 9.06
N TRP A 61 -0.53 -10.32 8.31
CA TRP A 61 -0.68 -11.17 7.12
C TRP A 61 0.20 -10.67 5.95
N LEU A 62 0.23 -9.35 5.74
CA LEU A 62 1.02 -8.72 4.68
C LEU A 62 2.51 -9.03 4.83
N TYR A 63 3.07 -8.81 6.02
CA TYR A 63 4.50 -9.01 6.29
C TYR A 63 4.90 -10.48 6.39
N SER A 64 3.95 -11.41 6.61
CA SER A 64 4.26 -12.85 6.71
C SER A 64 4.23 -13.56 5.37
N GLU A 65 3.20 -13.33 4.56
CA GLU A 65 3.05 -13.96 3.25
C GLU A 65 2.51 -13.04 2.16
N GLY A 66 1.71 -12.04 2.52
CA GLY A 66 1.00 -11.19 1.58
C GLY A 66 1.91 -10.39 0.65
N TYR A 67 3.10 -9.97 1.12
CA TYR A 67 4.08 -9.20 0.34
C TYR A 67 4.46 -9.89 -0.98
N ARG A 68 4.37 -11.23 -1.04
CA ARG A 68 4.68 -12.01 -2.26
C ARG A 68 3.66 -11.82 -3.39
N ALA A 69 2.52 -11.21 -3.09
CA ALA A 69 1.49 -10.84 -4.07
C ALA A 69 1.48 -9.34 -4.38
N LEU A 70 2.54 -8.62 -4.05
CA LEU A 70 2.74 -7.26 -4.50
C LEU A 70 3.73 -7.26 -5.66
N THR A 71 3.64 -6.23 -6.50
CA THR A 71 4.63 -5.90 -7.52
C THR A 71 5.62 -4.93 -6.90
N ASP A 72 6.83 -5.43 -6.67
CA ASP A 72 7.95 -4.69 -6.09
C ASP A 72 8.37 -3.52 -6.99
N ILE A 73 8.57 -2.34 -6.39
CA ILE A 73 9.02 -1.14 -7.09
C ILE A 73 10.47 -0.93 -6.70
N VAL A 74 11.38 -1.11 -7.65
CA VAL A 74 12.84 -1.11 -7.38
C VAL A 74 13.56 0.09 -8.00
N GLU A 75 12.82 0.97 -8.66
CA GLU A 75 13.34 2.14 -9.35
C GLU A 75 12.66 3.43 -8.86
N GLY A 76 13.44 4.51 -8.77
CA GLY A 76 12.98 5.81 -8.28
C GLY A 76 13.30 6.05 -6.80
N GLY A 77 12.67 7.08 -6.23
CA GLY A 77 12.88 7.49 -4.85
C GLY A 77 11.98 8.64 -4.42
N SER A 78 11.93 8.87 -3.11
CA SER A 78 11.30 10.06 -2.54
C SER A 78 12.30 11.21 -2.48
N THR A 79 11.80 12.43 -2.59
CA THR A 79 12.59 13.65 -2.32
C THR A 79 11.86 14.46 -1.27
N GLY A 80 12.60 15.01 -0.33
CA GLY A 80 12.07 15.85 0.74
C GLY A 80 11.48 17.15 0.20
N CYS A 81 10.72 17.85 1.05
CA CYS A 81 10.13 19.13 0.67
C CYS A 81 11.23 20.12 0.28
N MET A 82 11.15 20.63 -0.94
CA MET A 82 12.10 21.62 -1.44
C MET A 82 11.50 23.03 -1.48
N LEU A 83 10.20 23.16 -1.76
CA LEU A 83 9.52 24.44 -1.99
C LEU A 83 8.07 24.38 -1.47
N ASN A 84 7.54 25.52 -1.02
CA ASN A 84 6.12 25.73 -0.73
C ASN A 84 5.32 25.98 -2.03
N GLU A 85 4.00 26.17 -1.91
CA GLU A 85 3.10 26.45 -3.03
C GLU A 85 3.46 27.71 -3.85
N LEU A 86 4.29 28.61 -3.30
CA LEU A 86 4.77 29.84 -3.94
C LEU A 86 6.14 29.68 -4.60
N GLY A 87 6.75 28.50 -4.54
CA GLY A 87 8.09 28.26 -5.07
C GLY A 87 9.23 28.78 -4.19
N GLU A 88 8.97 29.03 -2.90
CA GLU A 88 9.95 29.46 -1.91
C GLU A 88 10.30 28.30 -0.96
N PRO A 89 11.50 28.24 -0.35
CA PRO A 89 11.82 27.20 0.62
C PRO A 89 10.86 27.28 1.83
N GLU A 90 9.97 26.30 1.98
CA GLU A 90 9.05 26.23 3.13
C GLU A 90 9.80 26.00 4.45
N THR A 91 10.95 25.33 4.36
CA THR A 91 11.81 24.95 5.49
C THR A 91 13.28 25.00 5.06
N PRO A 92 14.24 25.08 6.01
CA PRO A 92 15.65 24.95 5.69
C PRO A 92 15.91 23.65 4.94
N PHE A 93 16.65 23.72 3.83
CA PHE A 93 17.03 22.55 3.06
C PHE A 93 17.75 21.53 3.95
N VAL A 94 17.24 20.30 3.98
CA VAL A 94 17.86 19.17 4.68
C VAL A 94 18.55 18.31 3.63
N PRO A 95 19.89 18.27 3.59
CA PRO A 95 20.62 17.41 2.68
C PRO A 95 20.22 15.94 2.86
N TYR A 96 20.03 15.23 1.75
CA TYR A 96 19.72 13.80 1.74
C TYR A 96 18.40 13.41 2.42
N ALA A 97 17.43 14.32 2.52
CA ALA A 97 16.07 14.01 2.91
C ALA A 97 15.35 13.21 1.80
N SER A 98 15.86 12.04 1.46
CA SER A 98 15.39 11.21 0.35
C SER A 98 15.58 9.73 0.67
N CYS A 99 14.71 8.89 0.14
CA CYS A 99 14.83 7.44 0.20
C CYS A 99 14.81 6.88 -1.23
N ASN A 100 15.62 5.85 -1.50
CA ASN A 100 15.56 5.14 -2.78
C ASN A 100 14.60 3.96 -2.69
N ALA A 101 13.94 3.66 -3.80
CA ALA A 101 13.25 2.39 -3.99
C ALA A 101 14.29 1.27 -4.12
N THR A 102 14.03 0.11 -3.51
CA THR A 102 15.00 -1.01 -3.48
C THR A 102 14.29 -2.35 -3.49
N VAL A 103 14.99 -3.43 -3.87
CA VAL A 103 14.44 -4.79 -3.81
C VAL A 103 13.91 -5.11 -2.40
N GLY A 104 12.64 -5.51 -2.33
CA GLY A 104 11.98 -5.90 -1.09
C GLY A 104 11.13 -4.79 -0.47
N TRP A 105 11.34 -4.51 0.81
CA TRP A 105 10.65 -3.40 1.49
C TRP A 105 11.54 -2.16 1.45
N ASP A 106 10.97 -1.03 1.05
CA ASP A 106 11.64 0.27 1.11
C ASP A 106 10.77 1.38 1.73
N ALA A 107 11.41 2.48 2.12
CA ALA A 107 10.78 3.63 2.77
C ALA A 107 10.11 4.61 1.77
N VAL A 108 9.85 4.17 0.53
CA VAL A 108 9.19 4.95 -0.53
C VAL A 108 7.85 4.30 -0.89
N THR A 109 7.85 2.98 -1.11
CA THR A 109 6.72 2.21 -1.63
C THR A 109 6.36 0.99 -0.79
N GLY A 110 7.08 0.74 0.30
CA GLY A 110 6.87 -0.43 1.15
C GLY A 110 7.21 -1.69 0.38
N PHE A 111 6.31 -2.66 0.34
CA PHE A 111 6.47 -3.86 -0.50
C PHE A 111 5.97 -3.68 -1.95
N GLY A 112 5.61 -2.45 -2.36
CA GLY A 112 5.14 -2.14 -3.71
C GLY A 112 3.62 -2.20 -3.87
N THR A 113 3.15 -2.55 -5.07
CA THR A 113 1.74 -2.37 -5.47
C THR A 113 0.93 -3.67 -5.46
N PRO A 114 -0.33 -3.68 -4.98
CA PRO A 114 -1.19 -4.87 -4.98
C PRO A 114 -1.38 -5.52 -6.37
N ASP A 115 -1.07 -6.81 -6.50
CA ASP A 115 -1.55 -7.65 -7.59
C ASP A 115 -2.77 -8.44 -7.09
N PHE A 116 -3.97 -7.97 -7.44
CA PHE A 116 -5.22 -8.57 -6.94
C PHE A 116 -5.32 -10.08 -7.22
N GLY A 117 -4.88 -10.52 -8.40
CA GLY A 117 -4.95 -11.93 -8.78
C GLY A 117 -4.06 -12.83 -7.90
N LYS A 118 -2.84 -12.37 -7.60
CA LYS A 118 -1.95 -13.06 -6.67
C LYS A 118 -2.45 -12.98 -5.23
N MET A 119 -2.96 -11.81 -4.82
CA MET A 119 -3.45 -11.60 -3.46
C MET A 119 -4.67 -12.47 -3.16
N LEU A 120 -5.62 -12.58 -4.09
CA LEU A 120 -6.79 -13.44 -3.95
C LEU A 120 -6.38 -14.91 -3.77
N LYS A 121 -5.42 -15.39 -4.58
CA LYS A 121 -4.89 -16.75 -4.46
C LYS A 121 -4.25 -17.01 -3.09
N LEU A 122 -3.47 -16.06 -2.57
CA LEU A 122 -2.86 -16.16 -1.23
C LEU A 122 -3.92 -16.11 -0.12
N ALA A 123 -4.77 -15.08 -0.15
CA ALA A 123 -5.79 -14.83 0.87
C ALA A 123 -6.83 -15.97 0.97
N MET A 124 -6.98 -16.80 -0.06
CA MET A 124 -7.93 -17.92 -0.06
C MET A 124 -7.31 -19.26 0.34
N ARG A 125 -5.99 -19.33 0.59
CA ARG A 125 -5.35 -20.59 1.02
C ARG A 125 -5.99 -21.13 2.30
N ARG A 126 -5.92 -22.45 2.48
CA ARG A 126 -6.32 -23.07 3.75
C ARG A 126 -5.31 -22.66 4.80
N GLU A 127 -5.78 -22.05 5.89
CA GLU A 127 -4.96 -21.92 7.09
C GLU A 127 -4.63 -23.33 7.57
N GLU A 128 -3.34 -23.67 7.53
CA GLU A 128 -2.86 -24.93 8.07
C GLU A 128 -3.12 -24.89 9.58
N ARG A 129 -4.02 -25.76 10.05
CA ARG A 129 -4.41 -25.82 11.46
C ARG A 129 -3.14 -26.13 12.26
N ARG A 130 -2.57 -25.10 12.89
CA ARG A 130 -1.46 -25.26 13.83
C ARG A 130 -1.94 -26.22 14.94
N PRO A 131 -1.31 -27.39 15.14
CA PRO A 131 -1.85 -28.49 15.96
C PRO A 131 -2.21 -28.12 17.41
N TRP A 132 -1.70 -27.01 17.94
CA TRP A 132 -1.80 -26.63 19.34
C TRP A 132 -2.94 -25.67 19.71
N ARG A 133 -3.75 -25.17 18.77
CA ARG A 133 -4.89 -24.28 19.08
C ARG A 133 -6.20 -25.05 19.30
N ARG A 134 -6.20 -25.98 20.26
CA ARG A 134 -7.40 -26.49 20.93
C ARG A 134 -7.14 -26.44 22.43
N GLY A 135 -7.75 -25.47 23.09
CA GLY A 135 -7.83 -25.31 24.54
C GLY A 135 -9.13 -24.59 24.83
#